data_AF-A0A7C4AVS4-F1
#
_entry.id   AF-A0A7C4AVS4-F1
#
_cell.length_a   1.000
_cell.length_b   1.000
_cell.length_c   1.000
_cell.angle_alpha   90.00
_cell.angle_beta   90.00
_cell.angle_gamma   90.00
#
_symmetry.space_group_name_H-M   'P 1'
#
loop_
_entity.id
_entity.type
_entity.pdbx_description
1 polymer ?
#
loop_
_entity_poly.entity_id
_entity_poly.type
_entity_poly.pdbx_seq_one_letter_code
_entity_poly.pdbx_strand_id
1 'polypeptide(L)' 'MPETTDVAELREKLSRAAQLLFFRHHLQPGAKAWELRRALGRDYEQILKLLDAELEKLGLMVKRVSEG' A
#
# COMPACT_ATOMS: atom_id res chain seq x y z
N MET A 1 12.41 5.73 -24.01
CA MET A 1 11.44 4.66 -23.66
C MET A 1 10.70 5.12 -22.41
N PRO A 2 9.39 5.42 -22.49
CA PRO A 2 8.63 5.94 -21.35
C PRO A 2 8.22 4.87 -20.31
N GLU A 3 8.39 3.57 -20.60
CA GLU A 3 7.88 2.49 -19.73
C GLU A 3 8.61 2.34 -18.39
N THR A 4 9.87 2.78 -18.28
CA THR A 4 10.68 2.57 -17.07
C THR A 4 10.39 3.58 -15.95
N THR A 5 9.93 4.79 -16.28
CA THR A 5 9.64 5.83 -15.27
C THR A 5 8.41 5.45 -14.45
N ASP A 6 7.38 4.91 -15.10
CA ASP A 6 6.13 4.48 -14.46
C ASP A 6 6.37 3.34 -13.47
N VAL A 7 7.28 2.40 -13.79
CA VAL A 7 7.61 1.26 -12.90
C VAL A 7 8.37 1.73 -11.66
N ALA A 8 9.26 2.71 -11.80
CA ALA A 8 10.00 3.28 -10.67
C ALA A 8 9.06 4.02 -9.71
N GLU A 9 8.15 4.83 -10.25
CA GLU A 9 7.15 5.55 -9.44
C GLU A 9 6.20 4.59 -8.72
N LEU A 10 5.80 3.50 -9.39
CA LEU A 10 4.94 2.46 -8.81
C LEU A 10 5.64 1.72 -7.66
N ARG A 11 6.94 1.42 -7.80
CA ARG A 11 7.76 0.82 -6.73
C ARG A 11 7.90 1.75 -5.53
N GLU A 12 8.05 3.05 -5.76
CA GLU A 12 8.11 4.04 -4.69
C GLU A 12 6.78 4.10 -3.92
N LYS A 13 5.66 4.12 -4.65
CA LYS A 13 4.32 4.05 -4.07
C LYS A 13 4.09 2.75 -3.29
N LEU A 14 4.56 1.60 -3.78
CA LEU A 14 4.49 0.33 -3.05
C LEU A 14 5.26 0.38 -1.73
N SER A 15 6.48 0.92 -1.78
CA SER A 15 7.33 1.05 -0.60
C SER A 15 6.69 1.96 0.45
N ARG A 16 6.11 3.08 0.01
CA ARG A 16 5.33 3.98 0.87
C ARG A 16 4.09 3.28 1.45
N ALA A 17 3.37 2.51 0.66
CA ALA A 17 2.19 1.77 1.12
C ALA A 17 2.56 0.75 2.23
N ALA A 18 3.63 -0.03 2.02
CA ALA A 18 4.14 -0.95 3.02
C ALA A 18 4.55 -0.24 4.32
N GLN A 19 5.25 0.90 4.21
CA GLN A 19 5.63 1.69 5.39
C GLN A 19 4.42 2.20 6.16
N LEU A 20 3.37 2.66 5.47
CA LEU A 20 2.14 3.14 6.09
C LEU A 20 1.41 2.03 6.84
N LEU A 21 1.37 0.82 6.28
CA LEU A 21 0.67 -0.31 6.90
C LEU A 21 1.44 -0.90 8.09
N PHE A 22 2.78 -1.02 8.00
CA PHE A 22 3.56 -1.72 9.01
C PHE A 22 4.12 -0.82 10.12
N PHE A 23 4.50 0.43 9.82
CA PHE A 23 5.31 1.23 10.74
C PHE A 23 4.63 2.50 11.25
N ARG A 24 3.55 2.95 10.61
CA ARG A 24 2.93 4.25 10.96
C ARG A 24 2.28 4.23 12.34
N HIS A 25 1.56 3.16 12.67
CA HIS A 25 0.98 2.98 13.98
C HIS A 25 1.84 1.97 14.74
N HIS A 26 2.71 2.47 15.61
CA HIS A 26 3.73 1.68 16.34
C HIS A 26 3.17 0.47 17.11
N LEU A 27 1.84 0.41 17.36
CA LEU A 27 1.17 -0.68 18.07
C LEU A 27 0.23 -1.54 17.23
N GLN A 28 -0.31 -1.05 16.11
CA GLN A 28 -1.31 -1.78 15.34
C GLN A 28 -1.07 -1.62 13.84
N PRO A 29 -0.80 -2.71 13.09
CA PRO A 29 -0.64 -2.63 11.65
C PRO A 29 -1.96 -2.21 11.00
N GLY A 30 -1.91 -1.17 10.18
CA GLY A 30 -3.10 -0.60 9.53
C GLY A 30 -2.93 0.86 9.15
N ALA A 31 -3.79 1.33 8.25
CA ALA A 31 -3.87 2.74 7.86
C ALA A 31 -5.32 3.07 7.48
N LYS A 32 -5.76 4.30 7.77
CA LYS A 32 -7.09 4.75 7.34
C LYS A 32 -7.12 5.01 5.83
N ALA A 33 -8.27 4.78 5.19
CA ALA A 33 -8.43 4.96 3.75
C ALA A 33 -8.05 6.39 3.28
N TRP A 34 -8.33 7.41 4.10
CA TRP A 34 -7.96 8.80 3.78
C TRP A 34 -6.44 9.03 3.79
N GLU A 35 -5.67 8.29 4.60
CA GLU A 35 -4.20 8.37 4.66
C GLU A 35 -3.58 7.73 3.43
N LEU A 36 -4.10 6.57 3.03
CA LEU A 36 -3.69 5.87 1.82
C LEU A 36 -3.98 6.72 0.57
N ARG A 37 -5.16 7.35 0.50
CA ARG A 37 -5.52 8.24 -0.60
C ARG A 37 -4.62 9.49 -0.66
N ARG A 38 -4.23 10.05 0.48
CA ARG A 38 -3.33 11.22 0.55
C ARG A 38 -1.91 10.87 0.12
N ALA A 39 -1.42 9.68 0.46
CA ALA A 39 -0.03 9.29 0.20
C ALA A 39 0.18 8.64 -1.18
N LEU A 40 -0.78 7.84 -1.65
CA LEU A 40 -0.66 7.04 -2.87
C LEU A 40 -1.51 7.59 -4.03
N GLY A 41 -2.44 8.51 -3.74
CA GLY A 41 -3.32 9.12 -4.74
C GLY A 41 -4.64 8.37 -4.92
N ARG A 42 -5.32 8.64 -6.04
CA ARG A 42 -6.65 8.09 -6.34
C ARG A 42 -6.62 6.58 -6.62
N ASP A 43 -5.50 6.08 -7.16
CA ASP A 43 -5.32 4.68 -7.56
C ASP A 43 -4.70 3.80 -6.47
N TYR A 44 -4.75 4.25 -5.21
CA TYR A 44 -4.22 3.53 -4.06
C TYR A 44 -4.76 2.10 -3.95
N GLU A 45 -5.98 1.85 -4.43
CA GLU A 45 -6.59 0.51 -4.42
C GLU A 45 -5.82 -0.49 -5.28
N GLN A 46 -5.32 -0.07 -6.44
CA GLN A 46 -4.54 -0.93 -7.33
C GLN A 46 -3.18 -1.24 -6.72
N ILE A 47 -2.57 -0.23 -6.09
CA ILE A 47 -1.29 -0.36 -5.38
C ILE A 47 -1.43 -1.33 -4.21
N LEU A 48 -2.55 -1.27 -3.47
CA LEU A 48 -2.82 -2.21 -2.37
C LEU A 48 -2.99 -3.64 -2.86
N LYS A 49 -3.63 -3.88 -4.01
CA LYS A 49 -3.75 -5.23 -4.58
C LYS A 49 -2.40 -5.81 -4.98
N LEU A 50 -1.53 -4.98 -5.56
CA LEU A 50 -0.19 -5.42 -5.91
C LEU A 50 0.65 -5.68 -4.64
N LEU A 51 0.51 -4.83 -3.63
CA LEU A 51 1.15 -5.04 -2.34
C LEU A 51 0.65 -6.33 -1.66
N ASP A 52 -0.64 -6.62 -1.72
CA ASP A 52 -1.24 -7.85 -1.18
C ASP A 52 -0.63 -9.10 -1.83
N ALA A 53 -0.48 -9.11 -3.16
CA ALA A 53 0.17 -10.22 -3.88
C ALA A 53 1.67 -10.39 -3.51
N GLU A 54 2.37 -9.30 -3.22
CA GLU A 54 3.76 -9.37 -2.73
C GLU A 54 3.83 -9.87 -1.27
N LEU A 55 2.87 -9.47 -0.44
CA LEU A 55 2.78 -9.86 0.96
C LEU A 55 2.31 -11.31 1.14
N GLU A 56 1.51 -11.84 0.22
CA GLU A 56 1.07 -13.23 0.21
C GLU A 56 2.26 -14.20 0.15
N LYS A 57 3.34 -13.82 -0.57
CA LYS A 57 4.61 -14.57 -0.62
C LYS A 57 5.29 -14.68 0.75
N LEU A 58 5.01 -13.73 1.64
CA LEU A 58 5.50 -13.69 3.02
C LEU A 58 4.49 -14.29 4.02
N GLY A 59 3.34 -14.79 3.53
CA GLY A 59 2.24 -15.29 4.36
C GLY A 59 1.42 -14.20 5.05
N LEU A 60 1.48 -12.96 4.55
CA LEU A 60 0.73 -11.80 5.07
C LEU A 60 -0.43 -11.44 4.13
N MET A 61 -1.49 -10.82 4.67
CA MET A 61 -2.67 -10.40 3.91
C MET A 61 -3.12 -9.00 4.32
N VAL A 62 -3.48 -8.18 3.33
CA VAL A 62 -4.03 -6.84 3.53
C VAL A 62 -5.55 -6.91 3.46
N LYS A 63 -6.23 -6.76 4.61
CA LYS A 63 -7.69 -6.75 4.68
C LYS A 63 -8.23 -5.35 4.90
N ARG A 64 -9.26 -4.99 4.12
CA ARG A 64 -10.08 -3.80 4.43
C ARG A 64 -11.07 -4.13 5.53
N VAL A 65 -11.04 -3.32 6.58
CA VAL A 65 -12.00 -3.38 7.69
C VAL A 65 -12.71 -2.02 7.76
N SER A 66 -14.03 -2.07 7.93
CA SER A 66 -14.85 -0.90 8.28
C SER A 66 -15.18 -1.00 9.76
N GLU A 67 -15.03 0.10 10.49
CA GLU A 67 -15.62 0.20 11.84
C GLU A 67 -17.14 0.09 11.67
N GLY A 68 -17.73 -0.91 12.33
CA GLY A 68 -19.18 -1.11 12.44
C GLY A 68 -19.71 -0.49 13.71
#